data_AF-F2D603-F1
#
_entry.id   AF-F2D603-F1
#
_cell.length_a   1.000
_cell.length_b   1.000
_cell.length_c   1.000
_cell.angle_alpha   90.00
_cell.angle_beta   90.00
_cell.angle_gamma   90.00
#
_symmetry.space_group_name_H-M   'P 1'
#
loop_
_entity.id
_entity.type
_entity.pdbx_description
1 polymer ?
#
loop_
_entity_poly.entity_id
_entity_poly.type
_entity_poly.pdbx_seq_one_letter_code
_entity_poly.pdbx_strand_id
1 'polypeptide(L)'
;MASTTSSSLGAILQRFPLLAPRPASRRPPTTRRAVANKISCIGWDPEGILAPPQPGHIARLEFRRRLDSDADARAAFDLQVKEEQERRRKEREARVIPETDAGLVEFFLDTDAREIEIEIGRLRPRLNKAFFDHIQREIAQIKFAVTRTAANEDRLIELEAMQKVIGEGVEAYDKLQNDLVTAKERLTNILQSKDRKKTLLDMVERNELNMSILTLLDENIGSAKASNQEEAVAFMEDVRSSMLKYITV
;
A
#
# COMPACT_ATOMS: atom_id res chain seq x y z
N MET A 1 -50.79 29.96 40.14
CA MET A 1 -51.53 29.74 41.40
C MET A 1 -50.90 28.56 42.13
N ALA A 2 -50.72 28.63 43.46
CA ALA A 2 -50.17 27.59 44.37
C ALA A 2 -48.74 27.06 44.02
N SER A 3 -47.69 27.09 44.85
CA SER A 3 -47.48 27.08 46.32
C SER A 3 -47.85 25.76 47.00
N THR A 4 -47.07 25.06 47.84
CA THR A 4 -45.63 24.90 48.20
C THR A 4 -45.60 23.93 49.42
N THR A 5 -44.42 23.61 49.98
CA THR A 5 -44.16 22.80 51.22
C THR A 5 -44.18 21.27 51.01
N SER A 6 -43.36 20.43 51.64
CA SER A 6 -42.19 20.58 52.56
C SER A 6 -41.23 19.37 52.33
N SER A 7 -40.06 19.16 52.97
CA SER A 7 -39.34 19.81 54.08
C SER A 7 -37.82 19.50 53.98
N SER A 8 -36.99 19.87 54.97
CA SER A 8 -35.54 19.59 55.02
C SER A 8 -35.00 19.32 56.44
N LEU A 9 -34.27 18.22 56.64
CA LEU A 9 -33.38 17.90 57.79
C LEU A 9 -32.32 16.87 57.31
N GLY A 10 -31.07 16.80 57.78
CA GLY A 10 -30.37 17.62 58.78
C GLY A 10 -29.59 16.79 59.82
N ALA A 11 -28.41 16.25 59.47
CA ALA A 11 -27.34 15.73 60.39
C ALA A 11 -26.10 15.41 59.51
N ILE A 12 -24.89 15.95 59.70
CA ILE A 12 -24.00 16.05 60.87
C ILE A 12 -23.63 14.69 61.47
N LEU A 13 -22.44 14.20 61.14
CA LEU A 13 -21.50 13.61 62.11
C LEU A 13 -20.06 13.67 61.57
N GLN A 14 -19.11 14.06 62.43
CA GLN A 14 -17.68 14.20 62.14
C GLN A 14 -16.90 12.94 62.57
N ARG A 15 -15.55 13.00 62.40
CA ARG A 15 -14.50 12.29 63.20
C ARG A 15 -14.21 10.85 62.75
N PHE A 16 -12.99 10.43 62.37
CA PHE A 16 -11.65 10.65 62.95
C PHE A 16 -10.53 10.39 61.91
N PRO A 17 -9.27 10.84 62.13
CA PRO A 17 -8.16 10.65 61.20
C PRO A 17 -7.33 9.37 61.44
N LEU A 18 -6.85 8.81 60.33
CA LEU A 18 -5.61 8.03 60.12
C LEU A 18 -4.89 7.45 61.35
N LEU A 19 -5.02 6.12 61.55
CA LEU A 19 -4.01 5.32 62.27
C LEU A 19 -3.10 4.62 61.25
N ALA A 20 -1.78 4.85 61.33
CA ALA A 20 -0.82 4.18 60.46
C ALA A 20 -0.60 2.71 60.89
N PRO A 21 -0.57 1.74 59.96
CA PRO A 21 -0.27 0.35 60.29
C PRO A 21 1.22 0.17 60.65
N ARG A 22 1.48 -0.66 61.68
CA ARG A 22 2.83 -0.97 62.17
C ARG A 22 3.71 -1.59 61.08
N PRO A 23 5.04 -1.32 61.07
CA PRO A 23 5.96 -1.97 60.14
C PRO A 23 6.12 -3.45 60.46
N ALA A 24 5.66 -4.32 59.55
CA ALA A 24 5.96 -5.75 59.60
C ALA A 24 7.45 -5.97 59.30
N SER A 25 8.14 -6.74 60.14
CA SER A 25 9.57 -7.00 59.99
C SER A 25 9.86 -7.85 58.74
N ARG A 26 10.59 -7.27 57.78
CA ARG A 26 11.09 -8.01 56.62
C ARG A 26 12.13 -9.04 57.09
N ARG A 27 11.82 -10.33 56.96
CA ARG A 27 12.83 -11.39 57.06
C ARG A 27 13.84 -11.22 55.92
N PRO A 28 15.16 -11.35 56.15
CA PRO A 28 16.14 -11.26 55.08
C PRO A 28 15.97 -12.44 54.11
N PRO A 29 16.08 -12.22 52.78
CA PRO A 29 16.04 -13.31 51.82
C PRO A 29 17.26 -14.22 52.02
N THR A 30 17.01 -15.52 52.18
CA THR A 30 18.09 -16.52 52.24
C THR A 30 18.77 -16.60 50.87
N THR A 31 20.00 -16.11 50.80
CA THR A 31 20.85 -16.19 49.61
C THR A 31 21.30 -17.63 49.36
N ARG A 32 20.40 -18.43 48.78
CA ARG A 32 20.82 -19.67 48.11
C ARG A 32 21.79 -19.29 46.99
N ARG A 33 23.08 -19.54 47.19
CA ARG A 33 24.09 -19.45 46.13
C ARG A 33 23.59 -20.25 44.95
N ALA A 34 23.31 -19.58 43.82
CA ALA A 34 23.12 -20.26 42.56
C ALA A 34 24.46 -20.92 42.20
N VAL A 35 24.58 -22.22 42.44
CA VAL A 35 25.68 -23.00 41.90
C VAL A 35 25.48 -23.00 40.40
N ALA A 36 26.34 -22.28 39.69
CA ALA A 36 26.37 -22.34 38.24
C ALA A 36 26.77 -23.77 37.85
N ASN A 37 25.81 -24.55 37.36
CA ASN A 37 26.03 -25.88 36.80
C ASN A 37 26.89 -25.73 35.53
N LYS A 38 28.20 -25.59 35.70
CA LYS A 38 29.17 -25.67 34.62
C LYS A 38 29.14 -27.10 34.11
N ILE A 39 28.59 -27.29 32.91
CA ILE A 39 28.67 -28.54 32.17
C ILE A 39 30.15 -28.80 31.90
N SER A 40 30.75 -29.69 32.68
CA SER A 40 32.11 -30.18 32.44
C SER A 40 32.08 -31.05 31.19
N CYS A 41 32.74 -30.59 30.13
CA CYS A 41 32.92 -31.40 28.94
C CYS A 41 33.75 -32.64 29.32
N ILE A 42 33.17 -33.84 29.18
CA ILE A 42 33.92 -35.09 29.29
C ILE A 42 34.71 -35.23 28.00
N GLY A 43 35.88 -34.58 27.97
CA GLY A 43 36.72 -34.44 26.78
C GLY A 43 37.48 -35.71 26.42
N TRP A 44 36.76 -36.75 26.02
CA TRP A 44 37.35 -37.91 25.35
C TRP A 44 36.82 -38.00 23.93
N ASP A 45 37.57 -37.37 23.02
CA ASP A 45 37.44 -37.50 21.56
C ASP A 45 38.84 -37.82 21.02
N PRO A 46 39.22 -39.11 20.92
CA PRO A 46 40.57 -39.52 20.53
C PRO A 46 40.86 -39.30 19.03
N GLU A 47 39.82 -39.16 18.21
CA GLU A 47 39.92 -39.01 16.76
C GLU A 47 39.76 -37.54 16.30
N GLY A 48 39.42 -36.62 17.22
CA GLY A 48 39.26 -35.19 16.92
C GLY A 48 38.07 -34.87 16.00
N ILE A 49 37.07 -35.75 15.94
CA ILE A 49 35.91 -35.64 15.05
C ILE A 49 34.91 -34.59 15.57
N LEU A 50 34.87 -34.35 16.88
CA LEU A 50 33.96 -33.43 17.54
C LEU A 50 34.64 -32.07 17.76
N ALA A 51 34.31 -31.11 16.89
CA ALA A 51 34.72 -29.73 17.03
C ALA A 51 34.39 -29.17 18.43
N PRO A 52 35.21 -28.23 18.97
CA PRO A 52 35.01 -27.70 20.32
C PRO A 52 33.61 -27.08 20.49
N PRO A 53 32.98 -27.25 21.67
CA PRO A 53 31.57 -26.91 21.88
C PRO A 53 31.34 -25.40 21.68
N GLN A 54 30.60 -25.04 20.64
CA GLN A 54 30.33 -23.62 20.36
C GLN A 54 29.25 -23.07 21.30
N PRO A 55 29.52 -21.98 22.04
CA PRO A 55 28.48 -21.31 22.81
C PRO A 55 27.45 -20.64 21.90
N GLY A 56 26.27 -20.32 22.46
CA GLY A 56 25.25 -19.50 21.79
C GLY A 56 24.28 -20.24 20.85
N HIS A 57 24.27 -21.58 20.79
CA HIS A 57 23.33 -22.32 19.94
C HIS A 57 21.85 -21.99 20.19
N ILE A 58 21.45 -21.82 21.46
CA ILE A 58 20.06 -21.44 21.81
C ILE A 58 19.71 -20.07 21.23
N ALA A 59 20.56 -19.06 21.45
CA ALA A 59 20.35 -17.71 20.91
C ALA A 59 20.31 -17.68 19.38
N ARG A 60 21.16 -18.47 18.69
CA ARG A 60 21.11 -18.64 17.23
C ARG A 60 19.80 -19.27 16.75
N LEU A 61 19.29 -20.29 17.45
CA LEU A 61 18.02 -20.95 17.13
C LEU A 61 16.81 -20.05 17.41
N GLU A 62 16.83 -19.28 18.50
CA GLU A 62 15.77 -18.31 18.81
C GLU A 62 15.75 -17.15 17.81
N PHE A 63 16.93 -16.62 17.43
CA PHE A 63 17.04 -15.60 16.40
C PHE A 63 16.54 -16.11 15.04
N ARG A 64 16.95 -17.32 14.63
CA ARG A 64 16.44 -17.97 13.42
C ARG A 64 14.93 -18.15 13.47
N ARG A 65 14.37 -18.68 14.56
CA ARG A 65 12.91 -18.86 14.72
C ARG A 65 12.14 -17.55 14.60
N ARG A 66 12.68 -16.44 15.13
CA ARG A 66 12.06 -15.11 14.96
C ARG A 66 12.06 -14.68 13.49
N LEU A 67 13.17 -14.83 12.78
CA LEU A 67 13.23 -14.55 11.34
C LEU A 67 12.29 -15.43 10.52
N ASP A 68 12.20 -16.72 10.85
CA ASP A 68 11.28 -17.67 10.22
C ASP A 68 9.81 -17.25 10.50
N SER A 69 9.47 -16.88 11.75
CA SER A 69 8.13 -16.37 12.11
C SER A 69 7.78 -15.03 11.46
N ASP A 70 8.76 -14.13 11.31
CA ASP A 70 8.60 -12.86 10.59
C ASP A 70 8.40 -13.11 9.09
N ALA A 71 9.05 -14.14 8.52
CA ALA A 71 8.87 -14.55 7.12
C ALA A 71 7.49 -15.17 6.89
N ASP A 72 7.05 -16.06 7.78
CA ASP A 72 5.70 -16.66 7.75
C ASP A 72 4.61 -15.58 7.91
N ALA A 73 4.81 -14.60 8.79
CA ALA A 73 3.89 -13.48 8.97
C ALA A 73 3.82 -12.57 7.73
N ARG A 74 4.95 -12.30 7.07
CA ARG A 74 4.99 -11.59 5.78
C ARG A 74 4.27 -12.38 4.69
N ALA A 75 4.54 -13.67 4.55
CA ALA A 75 3.90 -14.52 3.57
C ALA A 75 2.36 -14.60 3.78
N ALA A 76 1.90 -14.69 5.02
CA ALA A 76 0.48 -14.66 5.35
C ALA A 76 -0.17 -13.31 5.02
N PHE A 77 0.52 -12.19 5.27
CA PHE A 77 0.06 -10.86 4.88
C PHE A 77 -0.01 -10.71 3.34
N ASP A 78 1.03 -11.14 2.62
CA ASP A 78 1.08 -11.09 1.16
C ASP A 78 -0.03 -11.93 0.51
N LEU A 79 -0.40 -13.06 1.12
CA LEU A 79 -1.54 -13.87 0.71
C LEU A 79 -2.87 -13.13 0.92
N GLN A 80 -3.08 -12.53 2.09
CA GLN A 80 -4.30 -11.74 2.37
C GLN A 80 -4.45 -10.55 1.40
N VAL A 81 -3.35 -9.86 1.08
CA VAL A 81 -3.33 -8.77 0.09
C VAL A 81 -3.71 -9.27 -1.30
N LYS A 82 -3.19 -10.44 -1.72
CA LYS A 82 -3.56 -11.06 -3.00
C LYS A 82 -5.03 -11.50 -3.03
N GLU A 83 -5.53 -12.13 -1.98
CA GLU A 83 -6.93 -12.53 -1.85
C GLU A 83 -7.88 -11.33 -1.91
N GLU A 84 -7.54 -10.21 -1.25
CA GLU A 84 -8.33 -8.97 -1.33
C GLU A 84 -8.30 -8.37 -2.75
N GLN A 85 -7.12 -8.30 -3.38
CA GLN A 85 -6.97 -7.83 -4.76
C GLN A 85 -7.76 -8.69 -5.75
N GLU A 86 -7.74 -10.02 -5.59
CA GLU A 86 -8.54 -10.94 -6.39
C GLU A 86 -10.03 -10.78 -6.14
N ARG A 87 -10.47 -10.58 -4.89
CA ARG A 87 -11.88 -10.35 -4.56
C ARG A 87 -12.38 -9.08 -5.23
N ARG A 88 -11.64 -7.97 -5.11
CA ARG A 88 -11.96 -6.70 -5.80
C ARG A 88 -11.89 -6.83 -7.31
N ARG A 89 -10.98 -7.64 -7.85
CA ARG A 89 -10.97 -7.97 -9.29
C ARG A 89 -12.25 -8.71 -9.74
N LYS A 90 -12.71 -9.71 -8.97
CA LYS A 90 -13.96 -10.44 -9.25
C LYS A 90 -15.17 -9.52 -9.15
N GLU A 91 -15.19 -8.60 -8.18
CA GLU A 91 -16.20 -7.54 -8.05
C GLU A 91 -16.23 -6.62 -9.29
N ARG A 92 -15.07 -6.12 -9.77
CA ARG A 92 -14.96 -5.32 -11.02
C ARG A 92 -15.41 -6.06 -12.27
N GLU A 93 -15.07 -7.35 -12.39
CA GLU A 93 -15.44 -8.20 -13.54
C GLU A 93 -16.94 -8.52 -13.55
N ALA A 94 -17.59 -8.56 -12.39
CA ALA A 94 -19.04 -8.74 -12.26
C ALA A 94 -19.86 -7.46 -12.52
N ARG A 95 -19.26 -6.26 -12.40
CA ARG A 95 -19.96 -4.99 -12.68
C ARG A 95 -20.23 -4.84 -14.19
N VAL A 96 -21.51 -4.68 -14.53
CA VAL A 96 -21.99 -4.45 -15.91
C VAL A 96 -21.83 -2.97 -16.25
N ILE A 97 -21.18 -2.68 -17.38
CA ILE A 97 -21.02 -1.31 -17.90
C ILE A 97 -22.35 -0.86 -18.54
N PRO A 98 -22.97 0.25 -18.12
CA PRO A 98 -24.17 0.77 -18.76
C PRO A 98 -23.89 1.34 -20.17
N GLU A 99 -24.80 1.11 -21.11
CA GLU A 99 -24.67 1.65 -22.47
C GLU A 99 -25.02 3.14 -22.59
N THR A 100 -25.85 3.68 -21.68
CA THR A 100 -26.31 5.08 -21.71
C THR A 100 -25.40 6.02 -20.91
N ASP A 101 -25.25 7.27 -21.36
CA ASP A 101 -24.42 8.26 -20.66
C ASP A 101 -24.95 8.61 -19.26
N ALA A 102 -26.28 8.68 -19.09
CA ALA A 102 -26.89 8.86 -17.77
C ALA A 102 -26.66 7.65 -16.84
N GLY A 103 -26.73 6.42 -17.37
CA GLY A 103 -26.36 5.22 -16.60
C GLY A 103 -24.88 5.19 -16.25
N LEU A 104 -24.02 5.75 -17.10
CA LEU A 104 -22.59 5.89 -16.84
C LEU A 104 -22.30 6.91 -15.73
N VAL A 105 -23.10 7.97 -15.61
CA VAL A 105 -23.05 8.91 -14.48
C VAL A 105 -23.37 8.19 -13.16
N GLU A 106 -24.51 7.48 -13.06
CA GLU A 106 -24.84 6.73 -11.84
C GLU A 106 -23.77 5.68 -11.50
N PHE A 107 -23.25 4.97 -12.52
CA PHE A 107 -22.19 3.99 -12.33
C PHE A 107 -20.94 4.58 -11.66
N PHE A 108 -20.54 5.80 -12.02
CA PHE A 108 -19.40 6.47 -11.40
C PHE A 108 -19.71 7.03 -10.01
N LEU A 109 -20.95 7.45 -9.74
CA LEU A 109 -21.39 7.85 -8.39
C LEU A 109 -21.43 6.65 -7.43
N ASP A 110 -21.83 5.48 -7.92
CA ASP A 110 -21.79 4.19 -7.20
C ASP A 110 -20.40 3.53 -7.14
N THR A 111 -19.35 4.18 -7.68
CA THR A 111 -17.99 3.61 -7.73
C THR A 111 -17.13 4.09 -6.57
N ASP A 112 -16.52 3.14 -5.85
CA ASP A 112 -15.59 3.43 -4.76
C ASP A 112 -14.40 4.26 -5.25
N ALA A 113 -13.99 5.25 -4.45
CA ALA A 113 -12.84 6.12 -4.75
C ALA A 113 -11.50 5.38 -4.96
N ARG A 114 -11.40 4.10 -4.58
CA ARG A 114 -10.23 3.24 -4.83
C ARG A 114 -10.24 2.53 -6.19
N GLU A 115 -11.42 2.42 -6.79
CA GLU A 115 -11.67 1.69 -8.04
C GLU A 115 -11.93 2.65 -9.21
N ILE A 116 -12.25 3.92 -8.92
CA ILE A 116 -12.55 4.95 -9.91
C ILE A 116 -11.42 5.14 -10.95
N GLU A 117 -10.15 5.07 -10.55
CA GLU A 117 -9.00 5.17 -11.47
C GLU A 117 -8.99 4.01 -12.49
N ILE A 118 -9.33 2.80 -12.05
CA ILE A 118 -9.37 1.60 -12.89
C ILE A 118 -10.55 1.66 -13.85
N GLU A 119 -11.73 2.07 -13.38
CA GLU A 119 -12.91 2.23 -14.23
C GLU A 119 -12.76 3.42 -15.20
N ILE A 120 -12.09 4.51 -14.82
CA ILE A 120 -11.70 5.58 -15.75
C ILE A 120 -10.80 5.04 -16.86
N GLY A 121 -9.79 4.23 -16.54
CA GLY A 121 -8.92 3.60 -17.54
C GLY A 121 -9.69 2.64 -18.47
N ARG A 122 -10.59 1.83 -17.91
CA ARG A 122 -11.46 0.89 -18.65
C ARG A 122 -12.43 1.62 -19.59
N LEU A 123 -12.97 2.75 -19.15
CA LEU A 123 -14.01 3.52 -19.85
C LEU A 123 -13.45 4.71 -20.64
N ARG A 124 -12.13 4.91 -20.66
CA ARG A 124 -11.43 6.02 -21.31
C ARG A 124 -11.93 6.36 -22.73
N PRO A 125 -12.23 5.39 -23.63
CA PRO A 125 -12.76 5.70 -24.98
C PRO A 125 -14.15 6.36 -24.97
N ARG A 126 -14.94 6.13 -23.92
CA ARG A 126 -16.28 6.70 -23.73
C ARG A 126 -16.26 8.01 -22.95
N LEU A 127 -15.26 8.22 -22.09
CA LEU A 127 -14.99 9.48 -21.37
C LEU A 127 -14.44 10.57 -22.30
N ASN A 128 -15.27 10.94 -23.28
CA ASN A 128 -14.97 11.94 -24.30
C ASN A 128 -15.74 13.24 -24.03
N LYS A 129 -15.53 14.25 -24.89
CA LYS A 129 -16.19 15.56 -24.73
C LYS A 129 -17.71 15.46 -24.66
N ALA A 130 -18.37 14.59 -25.42
CA ALA A 130 -19.84 14.48 -25.42
C ALA A 130 -20.40 14.01 -24.05
N PHE A 131 -19.66 13.14 -23.35
CA PHE A 131 -20.00 12.73 -21.98
C PHE A 131 -19.85 13.88 -20.98
N PHE A 132 -18.76 14.66 -21.05
CA PHE A 132 -18.62 15.84 -20.20
C PHE A 132 -19.64 16.94 -20.54
N ASP A 133 -19.97 17.13 -21.82
CA ASP A 133 -21.04 18.02 -22.28
C ASP A 133 -22.43 17.52 -21.82
N HIS A 134 -22.63 16.21 -21.59
CA HIS A 134 -23.83 15.65 -20.94
C HIS A 134 -23.90 16.02 -19.46
N ILE A 135 -22.84 15.77 -18.69
CA ILE A 135 -22.77 16.17 -17.27
C ILE A 135 -22.96 17.69 -17.09
N GLN A 136 -22.33 18.51 -17.94
CA GLN A 136 -22.52 19.97 -17.89
C GLN A 136 -23.97 20.40 -18.14
N ARG A 137 -24.71 19.68 -19.00
CA ARG A 137 -26.15 19.93 -19.24
C ARG A 137 -27.00 19.57 -18.03
N GLU A 138 -26.73 18.44 -17.36
CA GLU A 138 -27.44 18.07 -16.12
C GLU A 138 -27.17 19.06 -14.98
N ILE A 139 -25.90 19.41 -14.75
CA ILE A 139 -25.51 20.45 -13.78
C ILE A 139 -26.19 21.79 -14.11
N ALA A 140 -26.25 22.19 -15.39
CA ALA A 140 -26.94 23.42 -15.79
C ALA A 140 -28.46 23.32 -15.55
N GLN A 141 -29.11 22.21 -15.89
CA GLN A 141 -30.55 22.00 -15.63
C GLN A 141 -30.87 22.14 -14.14
N ILE A 142 -30.05 21.58 -13.26
CA ILE A 142 -30.23 21.69 -11.80
C ILE A 142 -29.97 23.13 -11.33
N LYS A 143 -28.89 23.78 -11.78
CA LYS A 143 -28.55 25.17 -11.41
C LYS A 143 -29.61 26.20 -11.82
N PHE A 144 -30.24 26.00 -12.97
CA PHE A 144 -31.27 26.89 -13.53
C PHE A 144 -32.71 26.43 -13.23
N ALA A 145 -32.91 25.34 -12.48
CA ALA A 145 -34.22 24.92 -12.03
C ALA A 145 -34.86 26.00 -11.12
N VAL A 146 -36.11 26.37 -11.41
CA VAL A 146 -36.87 27.35 -10.62
C VAL A 146 -37.13 26.86 -9.20
N THR A 147 -37.21 25.54 -9.02
CA THR A 147 -37.39 24.87 -7.73
C THR A 147 -36.06 24.37 -7.16
N ARG A 148 -35.51 25.09 -6.19
CA ARG A 148 -34.44 24.58 -5.33
C ARG A 148 -35.03 23.71 -4.23
N THR A 149 -34.54 22.47 -4.15
CA THR A 149 -34.86 21.50 -3.10
C THR A 149 -33.53 20.94 -2.59
N ALA A 150 -33.45 20.51 -1.33
CA ALA A 150 -32.22 19.95 -0.76
C ALA A 150 -31.67 18.80 -1.63
N ALA A 151 -32.53 17.88 -2.08
CA ALA A 151 -32.14 16.78 -2.96
C ALA A 151 -31.53 17.23 -4.31
N ASN A 152 -31.99 18.36 -4.87
CA ASN A 152 -31.38 18.94 -6.07
C ASN A 152 -30.01 19.57 -5.77
N GLU A 153 -29.83 20.15 -4.59
CA GLU A 153 -28.56 20.76 -4.15
C GLU A 153 -27.51 19.68 -3.80
N ASP A 154 -27.91 18.60 -3.12
CA ASP A 154 -27.06 17.44 -2.82
C ASP A 154 -26.59 16.76 -4.13
N ARG A 155 -27.51 16.47 -5.06
CA ARG A 155 -27.18 15.88 -6.36
C ARG A 155 -26.31 16.80 -7.23
N LEU A 156 -26.43 18.12 -7.07
CA LEU A 156 -25.53 19.07 -7.74
C LEU A 156 -24.09 18.91 -7.25
N ILE A 157 -23.88 18.79 -5.93
CA ILE A 157 -22.57 18.61 -5.31
C ILE A 157 -21.95 17.28 -5.77
N GLU A 158 -22.73 16.20 -5.80
CA GLU A 158 -22.30 14.89 -6.32
C GLU A 158 -21.80 14.98 -7.76
N LEU A 159 -22.58 15.59 -8.66
CA LEU A 159 -22.23 15.73 -10.07
C LEU A 159 -21.00 16.63 -10.30
N GLU A 160 -20.86 17.72 -9.55
CA GLU A 160 -19.67 18.59 -9.63
C GLU A 160 -18.41 17.90 -9.11
N ALA A 161 -18.51 17.16 -7.99
CA ALA A 161 -17.40 16.40 -7.44
C ALA A 161 -16.97 15.27 -8.41
N MET A 162 -17.93 14.52 -8.93
CA MET A 162 -17.70 13.47 -9.93
C MET A 162 -17.08 14.04 -11.22
N GLN A 163 -17.62 15.14 -11.75
CA GLN A 163 -17.07 15.78 -12.95
C GLN A 163 -15.60 16.14 -12.77
N LYS A 164 -15.25 16.69 -11.60
CA LYS A 164 -13.87 17.06 -11.28
C LYS A 164 -12.96 15.82 -11.19
N VAL A 165 -13.34 14.81 -10.41
CA VAL A 165 -12.52 13.61 -10.21
C VAL A 165 -12.32 12.82 -11.51
N ILE A 166 -13.37 12.67 -12.33
CA ILE A 166 -13.25 12.01 -13.64
C ILE A 166 -12.40 12.86 -14.59
N GLY A 167 -12.53 14.19 -14.58
CA GLY A 167 -11.70 15.08 -15.40
C GLY A 167 -10.21 14.97 -15.06
N GLU A 168 -9.87 15.11 -13.77
CA GLU A 168 -8.49 14.97 -13.27
C GLU A 168 -7.93 13.56 -13.53
N GLY A 169 -8.72 12.51 -13.33
CA GLY A 169 -8.33 11.13 -13.60
C GLY A 169 -8.12 10.82 -15.08
N VAL A 170 -8.94 11.39 -15.98
CA VAL A 170 -8.75 11.28 -17.44
C VAL A 170 -7.46 11.98 -17.87
N GLU A 171 -7.18 13.17 -17.37
CA GLU A 171 -5.91 13.85 -17.65
C GLU A 171 -4.69 13.08 -17.12
N ALA A 172 -4.79 12.50 -15.93
CA ALA A 172 -3.73 11.69 -15.34
C ALA A 172 -3.48 10.41 -16.17
N TYR A 173 -4.54 9.75 -16.61
CA TYR A 173 -4.48 8.58 -17.49
C TYR A 173 -3.82 8.92 -18.83
N ASP A 174 -4.20 10.02 -19.47
CA ASP A 174 -3.61 10.44 -20.75
C ASP A 174 -2.12 10.78 -20.60
N LYS A 175 -1.72 11.45 -19.50
CA LYS A 175 -0.30 11.73 -19.19
C LYS A 175 0.47 10.42 -19.01
N LEU A 176 -0.04 9.49 -18.20
CA LEU A 176 0.56 8.17 -17.98
C LEU A 176 0.68 7.35 -19.28
N GLN A 177 -0.34 7.37 -20.14
CA GLN A 177 -0.32 6.69 -21.44
C GLN A 177 0.79 7.25 -22.34
N ASN A 178 0.94 8.58 -22.41
CA ASN A 178 2.01 9.21 -23.19
C ASN A 178 3.41 8.90 -22.61
N ASP A 179 3.55 8.90 -21.29
CA ASP A 179 4.80 8.54 -20.61
C ASP A 179 5.19 7.08 -20.86
N LEU A 180 4.22 6.15 -20.89
CA LEU A 180 4.46 4.73 -21.20
C LEU A 180 4.80 4.51 -22.68
N VAL A 181 4.14 5.20 -23.62
CA VAL A 181 4.45 5.12 -25.05
C VAL A 181 5.86 5.64 -25.33
N THR A 182 6.20 6.83 -24.80
CA THR A 182 7.54 7.40 -24.98
C THR A 182 8.62 6.57 -24.26
N ALA A 183 8.34 6.03 -23.07
CA ALA A 183 9.26 5.13 -22.38
C ALA A 183 9.51 3.83 -23.16
N LYS A 184 8.49 3.26 -23.81
CA LYS A 184 8.64 2.09 -24.70
C LYS A 184 9.52 2.41 -25.92
N GLU A 185 9.32 3.55 -26.57
CA GLU A 185 10.14 3.99 -27.71
C GLU A 185 11.60 4.17 -27.29
N ARG A 186 11.83 4.88 -26.18
CA ARG A 186 13.15 5.07 -25.56
C ARG A 186 13.82 3.74 -25.21
N LEU A 187 13.10 2.80 -24.59
CA LEU A 187 13.62 1.47 -24.27
C LEU A 187 13.99 0.69 -25.54
N THR A 188 13.14 0.75 -26.56
CA THR A 188 13.39 0.11 -27.86
C THR A 188 14.67 0.65 -28.50
N ASN A 189 14.89 1.97 -28.46
CA ASN A 189 16.11 2.60 -28.94
C ASN A 189 17.36 2.14 -28.17
N ILE A 190 17.28 2.01 -26.83
CA ILE A 190 18.39 1.49 -26.00
C ILE A 190 18.71 0.04 -26.40
N LEU A 191 17.71 -0.84 -26.45
CA LEU A 191 17.90 -2.28 -26.71
C LEU A 191 18.38 -2.57 -28.14
N GLN A 192 17.99 -1.76 -29.13
CA GLN A 192 18.42 -1.88 -30.53
C GLN A 192 19.73 -1.13 -30.85
N SER A 193 20.24 -0.31 -29.93
CA SER A 193 21.45 0.48 -30.17
C SER A 193 22.71 -0.38 -30.28
N LYS A 194 23.57 -0.06 -31.26
CA LYS A 194 24.89 -0.67 -31.41
C LYS A 194 25.82 -0.29 -30.25
N ASP A 195 25.86 1.00 -29.92
CA ASP A 195 26.72 1.58 -28.89
C ASP A 195 25.92 2.03 -27.66
N ARG A 196 25.36 1.06 -26.92
CA ARG A 196 24.49 1.27 -25.74
C ARG A 196 24.99 2.34 -24.77
N LYS A 197 26.29 2.36 -24.47
CA LYS A 197 26.90 3.34 -23.55
C LYS A 197 26.78 4.77 -24.06
N LYS A 198 26.96 4.99 -25.37
CA LYS A 198 26.79 6.30 -25.99
C LYS A 198 25.31 6.69 -25.98
N THR A 199 24.42 5.79 -26.41
CA THR A 199 22.98 6.05 -26.42
C THR A 199 22.45 6.41 -25.02
N LEU A 200 22.90 5.72 -23.97
CA LEU A 200 22.56 6.07 -22.59
C LEU A 200 23.06 7.46 -22.20
N LEU A 201 24.30 7.83 -22.53
CA LEU A 201 24.84 9.18 -22.25
C LEU A 201 24.07 10.26 -23.02
N ASP A 202 23.84 10.07 -24.33
CA ASP A 202 23.05 10.98 -25.18
C ASP A 202 21.62 11.19 -24.62
N MET A 203 21.03 10.17 -23.98
CA MET A 203 19.71 10.24 -23.33
C MET A 203 19.76 10.88 -21.93
N VAL A 204 20.85 10.71 -21.18
CA VAL A 204 21.07 11.41 -19.91
C VAL A 204 21.19 12.92 -20.14
N GLU A 205 21.96 13.34 -21.15
CA GLU A 205 22.12 14.76 -21.53
C GLU A 205 20.78 15.43 -21.86
N ARG A 206 19.79 14.65 -22.33
CA ARG A 206 18.44 15.12 -22.67
C ARG A 206 17.42 14.95 -21.54
N ASN A 207 17.81 14.43 -20.38
CA ASN A 207 16.92 14.01 -19.29
C ASN A 207 15.81 13.03 -19.75
N GLU A 208 16.12 12.16 -20.72
CA GLU A 208 15.20 11.16 -21.26
C GLU A 208 15.16 9.87 -20.42
N LEU A 209 16.12 9.65 -19.50
CA LEU A 209 16.08 8.53 -18.56
C LEU A 209 15.18 8.85 -17.36
N ASN A 210 14.06 8.15 -17.27
CA ASN A 210 13.05 8.29 -16.22
C ASN A 210 12.61 6.92 -15.67
N MET A 211 11.96 6.93 -14.50
CA MET A 211 11.57 5.73 -13.75
C MET A 211 10.65 4.80 -14.57
N SER A 212 9.82 5.33 -15.46
CA SER A 212 8.92 4.53 -16.31
C SER A 212 9.65 3.62 -17.31
N ILE A 213 10.85 3.99 -17.78
CA ILE A 213 11.66 3.10 -18.63
C ILE A 213 12.20 1.94 -17.78
N LEU A 214 12.60 2.22 -16.53
CA LEU A 214 13.12 1.21 -15.61
C LEU A 214 12.03 0.22 -15.19
N THR A 215 10.80 0.68 -14.89
CA THR A 215 9.68 -0.22 -14.56
C THR A 215 9.31 -1.12 -15.73
N LEU A 216 9.24 -0.58 -16.95
CA LEU A 216 9.01 -1.37 -18.17
C LEU A 216 10.13 -2.38 -18.44
N LEU A 217 11.38 -2.04 -18.15
CA LEU A 217 12.51 -2.97 -18.25
C LEU A 217 12.41 -4.10 -17.21
N ASP A 218 12.01 -3.78 -15.98
CA ASP A 218 11.85 -4.75 -14.89
C ASP A 218 10.69 -5.72 -15.14
N GLU A 219 9.56 -5.23 -15.70
CA GLU A 219 8.45 -6.06 -16.18
C GLU A 219 8.89 -7.01 -17.31
N ASN A 220 9.64 -6.50 -18.29
CA ASN A 220 10.18 -7.31 -19.39
C ASN A 220 11.17 -8.39 -18.88
N ILE A 221 12.03 -8.06 -17.92
CA ILE A 221 12.91 -9.04 -17.25
C ILE A 221 12.09 -10.11 -16.53
N GLY A 222 11.03 -9.72 -15.81
CA GLY A 222 10.12 -10.66 -15.14
C GLY A 222 9.43 -11.62 -16.11
N SER A 223 8.92 -11.09 -17.23
CA SER A 223 8.28 -11.86 -18.30
C SER A 223 9.25 -12.82 -18.99
N ALA A 224 10.48 -12.37 -19.27
CA ALA A 224 11.53 -13.20 -19.85
C ALA A 224 12.01 -14.30 -18.90
N LYS A 225 12.08 -14.03 -17.59
CA LYS A 225 12.34 -15.05 -16.55
C LYS A 225 11.23 -16.11 -16.50
N ALA A 226 9.97 -15.71 -16.50
CA ALA A 226 8.84 -16.64 -16.57
C ALA A 226 8.84 -17.48 -17.86
N SER A 227 9.41 -16.95 -18.94
CA SER A 227 9.56 -17.61 -20.25
C SER A 227 10.87 -18.38 -20.43
N ASN A 228 11.71 -18.50 -19.39
CA ASN A 228 13.04 -19.16 -19.40
C ASN A 228 14.02 -18.63 -20.47
N GLN A 229 13.97 -17.33 -20.80
CA GLN A 229 14.86 -16.70 -21.79
C GLN A 229 16.13 -16.15 -21.15
N GLU A 230 17.01 -17.03 -20.65
CA GLU A 230 18.18 -16.65 -19.82
C GLU A 230 19.11 -15.62 -20.48
N GLU A 231 19.40 -15.74 -21.78
CA GLU A 231 20.26 -14.80 -22.51
C GLU A 231 19.64 -13.39 -22.58
N ALA A 232 18.32 -13.31 -22.82
CA ALA A 232 17.59 -12.03 -22.87
C ALA A 232 17.51 -11.38 -21.48
N VAL A 233 17.33 -12.19 -20.43
CA VAL A 233 17.37 -11.74 -19.04
C VAL A 233 18.73 -11.15 -18.69
N ALA A 234 19.83 -11.88 -18.95
CA ALA A 234 21.18 -11.40 -18.67
C ALA A 234 21.52 -10.10 -19.42
N PHE A 235 21.09 -10.00 -20.68
CA PHE A 235 21.24 -8.78 -21.48
C PHE A 235 20.46 -7.58 -20.90
N MET A 236 19.19 -7.78 -20.55
CA MET A 236 18.37 -6.72 -19.96
C MET A 236 18.83 -6.31 -18.57
N GLU A 237 19.37 -7.23 -17.77
CA GLU A 237 19.97 -6.92 -16.45
C GLU A 237 21.26 -6.09 -16.55
N ASP A 238 22.12 -6.31 -17.58
CA ASP A 238 23.27 -5.43 -17.86
C ASP A 238 22.82 -4.00 -18.20
N VAL A 239 21.81 -3.86 -19.08
CA VAL A 239 21.20 -2.58 -19.45
C VAL A 239 20.62 -1.88 -18.21
N ARG A 240 19.86 -2.60 -17.39
CA ARG A 240 19.29 -2.11 -16.12
C ARG A 240 20.38 -1.60 -15.18
N SER A 241 21.46 -2.37 -15.00
CA SER A 241 22.60 -1.99 -14.14
C SER A 241 23.33 -0.75 -14.65
N SER A 242 23.31 -0.52 -15.96
CA SER A 242 23.89 0.67 -16.60
C SER A 242 22.99 1.89 -16.44
N MET A 243 21.67 1.74 -16.63
CA MET A 243 20.69 2.82 -16.43
C MET A 243 20.62 3.33 -14.98
N LEU A 244 20.66 2.42 -13.99
CA LEU A 244 20.61 2.75 -12.56
C LEU A 244 21.76 3.65 -12.08
N LYS A 245 22.85 3.79 -12.84
CA LYS A 245 23.96 4.70 -12.53
C LYS A 245 23.65 6.16 -12.83
N TYR A 246 22.60 6.42 -13.63
CA TYR A 246 22.25 7.74 -14.13
C TYR A 246 20.86 8.21 -13.69
N ILE A 247 19.97 7.29 -13.30
CA ILE A 247 18.70 7.63 -12.66
C ILE A 247 18.99 8.01 -11.20
N THR A 248 18.95 9.30 -10.88
CA THR A 248 18.96 9.81 -9.51
C THR A 248 17.57 9.70 -8.89
N VAL A 249 17.49 9.19 -7.66
CA VAL A 249 16.29 9.18 -6.81
C VAL A 249 16.17 10.51 -6.07
#